data_AF-A0A7Y2UMM1-F1
#
_entry.id   AF-A0A7Y2UMM1-F1
#
_cell.length_a   1.000
_cell.length_b   1.000
_cell.length_c   1.000
_cell.angle_alpha   90.00
_cell.angle_beta   90.00
_cell.angle_gamma   90.00
#
_symmetry.space_group_name_H-M   'P 1'
#
loop_
_entity.id
_entity.type
_entity.pdbx_description
1 polymer ?
#
loop_
_entity_poly.entity_id
_entity_poly.type
_entity_poly.pdbx_seq_one_letter_code
_entity_poly.pdbx_strand_id
1 'polypeptide(L)'
;VEQLASPPSVKGDLYKLLGNLKTTEAALLPPTEEVKGEPYRFTVAPRLTLHVRHRTKYFEIPIDLEKAFIFTDNGTPTGECARTLRELAKSANNVDFTVITGHLQRHDFSNWISATFKDSDLANVVRKLESQHSKDVTVSMFSEKLSAEIEKIYNHSSELI
;
A
#
# COMPACT_ATOMS: atom_id res chain seq x y z
N VAL A 1 -54.88 -5.81 -30.40
CA VAL A 1 -54.03 -6.90 -29.89
C VAL A 1 -52.63 -6.63 -30.41
N GLU A 2 -51.86 -5.83 -29.68
CA GLU A 2 -50.53 -5.39 -30.08
C GLU A 2 -49.54 -6.21 -29.26
N GLN A 3 -48.91 -7.19 -29.91
CA GLN A 3 -47.86 -8.00 -29.29
C GLN A 3 -46.62 -7.12 -29.09
N LEU A 4 -46.43 -6.66 -27.85
CA LEU A 4 -45.14 -6.17 -27.38
C LEU A 4 -44.13 -7.31 -27.52
N ALA A 5 -43.21 -7.18 -28.46
CA ALA A 5 -42.08 -8.08 -28.60
C ALA A 5 -41.33 -8.15 -27.26
N SER A 6 -41.19 -9.36 -26.71
CA SER A 6 -40.32 -9.60 -25.56
C SER A 6 -38.92 -9.07 -25.85
N PRO A 7 -38.27 -8.35 -24.90
CA PRO A 7 -36.91 -7.89 -25.09
C PRO A 7 -35.98 -9.10 -25.33
N PRO A 8 -35.04 -9.01 -26.29
CA PRO A 8 -34.09 -10.08 -26.52
C PRO A 8 -33.34 -10.38 -25.22
N SER A 9 -33.11 -11.66 -24.93
CA SER A 9 -32.54 -12.14 -23.67
C SER A 9 -31.02 -11.84 -23.59
N VAL A 10 -30.66 -10.56 -23.41
CA VAL A 10 -29.28 -10.05 -23.26
C VAL A 10 -28.52 -10.71 -22.09
N LYS A 11 -29.24 -11.26 -21.11
CA LYS A 11 -28.64 -11.91 -19.93
C LYS A 11 -27.82 -13.16 -20.27
N GLY A 12 -28.26 -13.97 -21.24
CA GLY A 12 -27.59 -15.25 -21.57
C GLY A 12 -26.20 -15.08 -22.18
N ASP A 13 -26.06 -14.10 -23.07
CA ASP A 13 -24.79 -13.80 -23.75
C ASP A 13 -23.79 -13.06 -22.86
N LEU A 14 -24.27 -12.26 -21.90
CA LEU A 14 -23.40 -11.57 -20.94
C LEU A 14 -22.63 -12.55 -20.03
N TYR A 15 -23.31 -13.52 -19.42
CA TYR A 15 -22.63 -14.48 -18.53
C TYR A 15 -21.61 -15.33 -19.30
N LYS A 16 -21.93 -15.68 -20.54
CA LYS A 16 -21.01 -16.41 -21.42
C LYS A 16 -19.81 -15.56 -21.83
N LEU A 17 -20.02 -14.28 -22.10
CA LEU A 17 -18.94 -13.34 -22.42
C LEU A 17 -18.01 -13.15 -21.24
N LEU A 18 -18.57 -12.84 -20.06
CA LEU A 18 -17.80 -12.65 -18.82
C LEU A 18 -17.04 -13.92 -18.41
N GLY A 19 -17.66 -15.09 -18.54
CA GLY A 19 -17.04 -16.37 -18.22
C GLY A 19 -15.89 -16.78 -19.14
N ASN A 20 -15.74 -16.13 -20.31
CA ASN A 20 -14.70 -16.41 -21.30
C ASN A 20 -13.68 -15.26 -21.47
N LEU A 21 -13.65 -14.30 -20.53
CA LEU A 21 -12.62 -13.27 -20.48
C LEU A 21 -11.30 -13.88 -19.99
N LYS A 22 -10.20 -13.59 -20.68
CA LYS A 22 -8.85 -13.89 -20.20
C LYS A 22 -8.40 -12.79 -19.23
N THR A 23 -7.34 -13.04 -18.48
CA THR A 23 -6.78 -12.11 -17.48
C THR A 23 -6.43 -10.72 -18.05
N THR A 24 -6.18 -10.61 -19.35
CA THR A 24 -5.84 -9.35 -20.04
C THR A 24 -7.03 -8.69 -20.72
N GLU A 25 -8.25 -9.18 -20.51
CA GLU A 25 -9.44 -8.69 -21.22
C GLU A 25 -10.49 -8.21 -20.24
N ALA A 26 -11.23 -7.20 -20.67
CA ALA A 26 -12.33 -6.61 -19.94
C ALA A 26 -13.53 -6.42 -20.86
N ALA A 27 -14.71 -6.28 -20.25
CA ALA A 27 -15.94 -5.98 -20.95
C ALA A 27 -16.45 -4.60 -20.48
N LEU A 28 -16.74 -3.71 -21.42
CA LEU A 28 -17.43 -2.46 -21.17
C LEU A 28 -18.94 -2.72 -21.25
N LEU A 29 -19.67 -2.28 -20.24
CA LEU A 29 -21.13 -2.25 -20.24
C LEU A 29 -21.56 -0.81 -20.55
N PRO A 30 -21.86 -0.48 -21.81
CA PRO A 30 -22.20 0.88 -22.18
C PRO A 30 -23.52 1.28 -21.49
N PRO A 31 -23.59 2.48 -20.87
CA PRO A 31 -24.80 2.94 -20.19
C PRO A 31 -25.88 3.44 -21.16
N THR A 32 -25.60 3.52 -22.47
CA THR A 32 -26.46 4.18 -23.45
C THR A 32 -27.04 3.22 -24.50
N GLU A 33 -28.27 3.52 -24.95
CA GLU A 33 -29.02 2.73 -25.94
C GLU A 33 -28.38 2.75 -27.34
N GLU A 34 -27.49 3.70 -27.62
CA GLU A 34 -26.77 3.81 -28.91
C GLU A 34 -25.95 2.56 -29.24
N VAL A 35 -25.54 1.80 -28.21
CA VAL A 35 -24.78 0.56 -28.36
C VAL A 35 -25.65 -0.69 -28.20
N LYS A 36 -26.98 -0.53 -28.22
CA LYS A 36 -27.99 -1.60 -27.99
C LYS A 36 -27.81 -2.37 -26.68
N GLY A 37 -27.07 -1.82 -25.71
CA GLY A 37 -26.77 -2.49 -24.44
C GLY A 37 -25.86 -3.72 -24.56
N GLU A 38 -25.23 -3.93 -25.72
CA GLU A 38 -24.38 -5.10 -25.94
C GLU A 38 -22.99 -4.88 -25.31
N PRO A 39 -22.50 -5.82 -24.47
CA PRO A 39 -21.18 -5.70 -23.86
C PRO A 39 -20.06 -5.74 -24.91
N TYR A 40 -19.13 -4.79 -24.82
CA TYR A 40 -17.98 -4.75 -25.73
C TYR A 40 -16.71 -5.26 -25.05
N ARG A 41 -16.08 -6.30 -25.61
CA ARG A 41 -14.82 -6.86 -25.12
C ARG A 41 -13.63 -6.07 -25.68
N PHE A 42 -12.69 -5.73 -24.81
CA PHE A 42 -11.44 -5.11 -25.19
C PHE A 42 -10.26 -5.70 -24.41
N THR A 43 -9.06 -5.59 -24.99
CA THR A 43 -7.81 -5.99 -24.33
C THR A 43 -7.30 -4.83 -23.50
N VAL A 44 -7.07 -5.09 -22.21
CA VAL A 44 -6.44 -4.13 -21.31
C VAL A 44 -4.94 -4.15 -21.60
N ALA A 45 -4.42 -3.03 -22.11
CA ALA A 45 -2.99 -2.87 -22.27
C ALA A 45 -2.28 -3.05 -20.91
N PRO A 46 -1.04 -3.59 -20.89
CA PRO A 46 -0.26 -3.63 -19.66
C PRO A 46 -0.17 -2.24 -19.07
N ARG A 47 -0.25 -2.17 -17.74
CA ARG A 47 -0.22 -0.91 -17.01
C ARG A 47 1.10 -0.19 -17.33
N LEU A 48 1.01 0.95 -18.01
CA LEU A 48 2.18 1.79 -18.34
C LEU A 48 2.59 2.69 -17.18
N THR A 49 1.65 2.97 -16.27
CA THR A 49 1.93 3.72 -15.05
C THR A 49 2.37 2.76 -13.95
N LEU A 50 3.39 3.13 -13.16
CA LEU A 50 3.67 2.43 -11.91
C LEU A 50 2.37 2.33 -11.08
N HIS A 51 2.21 1.25 -10.33
CA HIS A 51 1.05 1.07 -9.48
C HIS A 51 1.08 2.08 -8.32
N VAL A 52 0.68 3.32 -8.58
CA VAL A 52 0.52 4.36 -7.55
C VAL A 52 -0.91 4.30 -7.02
N ARG A 53 -1.30 3.15 -6.46
CA ARG A 53 -2.38 3.12 -5.49
C ARG A 53 -1.72 3.13 -4.12
N HIS A 54 -1.91 4.24 -3.41
CA HIS A 54 -1.81 4.37 -1.95
C HIS A 54 -0.53 4.88 -1.28
N ARG A 55 0.39 5.58 -1.96
CA ARG A 55 1.48 6.28 -1.24
C ARG A 55 0.90 7.34 -0.26
N THR A 56 0.04 8.23 -0.73
CA THR A 56 -0.63 9.22 0.16
C THR A 56 -1.56 8.57 1.19
N LYS A 57 -2.23 7.46 0.85
CA LYS A 57 -3.16 6.77 1.79
C LYS A 57 -2.41 6.20 3.00
N TYR A 58 -1.26 5.54 2.84
CA TYR A 58 -0.60 4.89 3.98
C TYR A 58 0.36 5.79 4.76
N PHE A 59 0.75 6.93 4.18
CA PHE A 59 1.52 7.94 4.89
C PHE A 59 0.68 8.67 5.96
N GLU A 60 -0.61 8.87 5.69
CA GLU A 60 -1.47 9.71 6.55
C GLU A 60 -2.70 9.00 7.12
N ILE A 61 -3.17 7.89 6.52
CA ILE A 61 -4.35 7.18 7.04
C ILE A 61 -3.89 6.14 8.08
N PRO A 62 -4.30 6.29 9.35
CA PRO A 62 -3.92 5.38 10.42
C PRO A 62 -4.50 3.99 10.19
N ILE A 63 -3.68 2.97 10.44
CA ILE A 63 -4.12 1.58 10.46
C ILE A 63 -4.80 1.23 11.79
N ASP A 64 -5.44 0.06 11.85
CA ASP A 64 -6.03 -0.48 13.07
C ASP A 64 -4.96 -0.64 14.17
N LEU A 65 -5.34 -0.39 15.43
CA LEU A 65 -4.43 -0.42 16.57
C LEU A 65 -3.75 -1.80 16.73
N GLU A 66 -4.45 -2.89 16.40
CA GLU A 66 -3.92 -4.27 16.43
C GLU A 66 -2.73 -4.49 15.48
N LYS A 67 -2.60 -3.63 14.47
CA LYS A 67 -1.50 -3.67 13.48
C LYS A 67 -0.48 -2.56 13.70
N ALA A 68 -0.65 -1.73 14.74
CA ALA A 68 0.27 -0.65 15.04
C ALA A 68 1.67 -1.19 15.33
N PHE A 69 2.69 -0.40 14.99
CA PHE A 69 4.03 -0.65 15.48
C PHE A 69 4.08 -0.26 16.95
N ILE A 70 4.36 -1.20 17.84
CA ILE A 70 4.50 -0.96 19.27
C ILE A 70 5.99 -0.90 19.60
N PHE A 71 6.44 0.22 20.18
CA PHE A 71 7.80 0.32 20.69
C PHE A 71 7.90 -0.44 22.02
N THR A 72 8.89 -1.31 22.13
CA THR A 72 9.08 -2.18 23.30
C THR A 72 10.52 -2.12 23.80
N ASP A 73 10.68 -1.88 25.09
CA ASP A 73 11.94 -2.07 25.80
C ASP A 73 11.98 -3.46 26.43
N ASN A 74 12.89 -4.33 25.97
CA ASN A 74 13.04 -5.70 26.46
C ASN A 74 11.71 -6.49 26.57
N GLY A 75 10.81 -6.29 25.61
CA GLY A 75 9.50 -6.94 25.55
C GLY A 75 8.38 -6.23 26.32
N THR A 76 8.68 -5.14 27.02
CA THR A 76 7.69 -4.30 27.70
C THR A 76 7.33 -3.11 26.81
N PRO A 77 6.04 -2.88 26.48
CA PRO A 77 5.63 -1.71 25.71
C PRO A 77 6.01 -0.40 26.41
N THR A 78 6.60 0.54 25.68
CA THR A 78 6.98 1.86 26.22
C THR A 78 5.79 2.83 26.34
N GLY A 79 4.65 2.47 25.74
CA GLY A 79 3.48 3.34 25.61
C GLY A 79 3.43 4.10 24.28
N GLU A 80 4.55 4.18 23.56
CA GLU A 80 4.62 4.77 22.23
C GLU A 80 4.23 3.74 21.15
N CYS A 81 3.45 4.19 20.17
CA CYS A 81 3.11 3.38 19.00
C CYS A 81 2.96 4.23 17.74
N ALA A 82 3.12 3.59 16.59
CA ALA A 82 2.89 4.21 15.30
C ALA A 82 1.84 3.46 14.48
N ARG A 83 0.84 4.20 14.01
CA ARG A 83 -0.25 3.72 13.15
C ARG A 83 -0.12 4.22 11.72
N THR A 84 0.84 5.09 11.45
CA THR A 84 1.20 5.57 10.11
C THR A 84 2.72 5.57 9.94
N LEU A 85 3.21 5.63 8.69
CA LEU A 85 4.63 5.80 8.42
C LEU A 85 5.16 7.16 8.94
N ARG A 86 4.32 8.21 8.92
CA ARG A 86 4.65 9.53 9.48
C ARG A 86 4.81 9.46 11.00
N GLU A 87 3.89 8.79 11.69
CA GLU A 87 4.00 8.56 13.14
C GLU A 87 5.21 7.71 13.49
N LEU A 88 5.57 6.73 12.66
CA LEU A 88 6.76 5.92 12.87
C LEU A 88 8.01 6.79 12.84
N ALA A 89 8.19 7.59 11.79
CA ALA A 89 9.31 8.50 11.65
C ALA A 89 9.40 9.49 12.83
N LYS A 90 8.27 10.07 13.24
CA LYS A 90 8.22 10.99 14.38
C LYS A 90 8.58 10.29 15.70
N SER A 91 7.98 9.13 15.96
CA SER A 91 8.15 8.41 17.23
C SER A 91 9.56 7.85 17.37
N ALA A 92 10.15 7.37 16.27
CA ALA A 92 11.53 6.88 16.26
C ALA A 92 12.57 7.94 16.66
N ASN A 93 12.26 9.24 16.52
CA ASN A 93 13.12 10.33 16.97
C ASN A 93 12.95 10.67 18.47
N ASN A 94 11.84 10.24 19.10
CA ASN A 94 11.50 10.60 20.48
C ASN A 94 11.73 9.45 21.48
N VAL A 95 11.83 8.21 20.98
CA VAL A 95 12.03 7.02 21.79
C VAL A 95 13.51 6.84 22.14
N ASP A 96 13.78 6.28 23.33
CA ASP A 96 15.13 6.02 23.83
C ASP A 96 15.95 5.16 22.84
N PHE A 97 17.24 5.47 22.71
CA PHE A 97 18.14 4.77 21.79
C PHE A 97 18.20 3.27 22.07
N THR A 98 18.11 2.84 23.33
CA THR A 98 18.15 1.42 23.73
C THR A 98 16.99 0.63 23.13
N VAL A 99 15.80 1.23 23.11
CA VAL A 99 14.58 0.67 22.53
C VAL A 99 14.75 0.56 21.02
N ILE A 100 15.23 1.62 20.36
CA ILE A 100 15.49 1.60 18.92
C ILE A 100 16.51 0.52 18.57
N THR A 101 17.65 0.45 19.28
CA THR A 101 18.69 -0.57 19.06
C THR A 101 18.10 -1.98 19.08
N GLY A 102 17.24 -2.29 20.06
CA GLY A 102 16.57 -3.59 20.14
C GLY A 102 15.72 -3.91 18.90
N HIS A 103 14.94 -2.94 18.42
CA HIS A 103 14.14 -3.10 17.20
C HIS A 103 15.00 -3.21 15.93
N LEU A 104 16.11 -2.47 15.84
CA LEU A 104 17.05 -2.54 14.71
C LEU A 104 17.67 -3.93 14.59
N GLN A 105 18.10 -4.52 15.70
CA GLN A 105 18.72 -5.85 15.72
C GLN A 105 17.76 -6.96 15.26
N ARG A 106 16.46 -6.80 15.52
CA ARG A 106 15.42 -7.75 15.11
C ARG A 106 14.80 -7.47 13.75
N HIS A 107 15.19 -6.36 13.11
CA HIS A 107 14.59 -5.90 11.86
C HIS A 107 13.09 -5.60 11.96
N ASP A 108 12.63 -5.13 13.12
CA ASP A 108 11.20 -4.98 13.37
C ASP A 108 10.55 -3.94 12.45
N PHE A 109 11.25 -2.86 12.09
CA PHE A 109 10.70 -1.80 11.24
C PHE A 109 10.45 -2.31 9.82
N SER A 110 11.46 -2.95 9.21
CA SER A 110 11.30 -3.47 7.85
C SER A 110 10.28 -4.61 7.78
N ASN A 111 10.24 -5.47 8.80
CA ASN A 111 9.24 -6.54 8.91
C ASN A 111 7.82 -5.95 9.03
N TRP A 112 7.62 -4.95 9.88
CA TRP A 112 6.32 -4.30 10.04
C TRP A 112 5.87 -3.61 8.75
N ILE A 113 6.75 -2.87 8.07
CA ILE A 113 6.43 -2.19 6.81
C ILE A 113 5.98 -3.19 5.74
N SER A 114 6.75 -4.27 5.56
CA SER A 114 6.43 -5.33 4.60
C SER A 114 5.12 -6.05 4.96
N ALA A 115 4.90 -6.36 6.23
CA ALA A 115 3.72 -7.11 6.68
C ALA A 115 2.43 -6.28 6.57
N THR A 116 2.48 -5.01 6.98
CA THR A 116 1.32 -4.13 7.13
C THR A 116 0.97 -3.39 5.85
N PHE A 117 1.96 -2.80 5.17
CA PHE A 117 1.73 -1.95 3.99
C PHE A 117 1.97 -2.68 2.67
N LYS A 118 2.55 -3.89 2.73
CA LYS A 118 2.96 -4.66 1.54
C LYS A 118 3.91 -3.88 0.61
N ASP A 119 4.64 -2.91 1.18
CA ASP A 119 5.62 -2.09 0.48
C ASP A 119 7.00 -2.74 0.60
N SER A 120 7.28 -3.67 -0.32
CA SER A 120 8.56 -4.39 -0.35
C SER A 120 9.75 -3.47 -0.67
N ASP A 121 9.53 -2.39 -1.42
CA ASP A 121 10.59 -1.50 -1.83
C ASP A 121 11.07 -0.67 -0.62
N LEU A 122 10.15 -0.01 0.09
CA LEU A 122 10.49 0.69 1.33
C LEU A 122 11.05 -0.28 2.37
N ALA A 123 10.44 -1.46 2.55
CA ALA A 123 10.91 -2.45 3.52
C ALA A 123 12.37 -2.86 3.24
N ASN A 124 12.74 -3.07 1.98
CA ASN A 124 14.12 -3.42 1.60
C ASN A 124 15.11 -2.29 1.87
N VAL A 125 14.72 -1.03 1.65
CA VAL A 125 15.58 0.12 1.97
C VAL A 125 15.76 0.25 3.48
N VAL A 126 14.67 0.19 4.25
CA VAL A 126 14.70 0.24 5.72
C VAL A 126 15.53 -0.91 6.29
N ARG A 127 15.41 -2.12 5.74
CA ARG A 127 16.21 -3.26 6.19
C ARG A 127 17.71 -3.04 6.08
N LYS A 128 18.16 -2.39 5.00
CA LYS A 128 19.58 -2.02 4.84
C LYS A 128 20.00 -0.98 5.89
N LEU A 129 19.14 0.00 6.18
CA LEU A 129 19.39 0.98 7.24
C LEU A 129 19.50 0.31 8.61
N GLU A 130 18.60 -0.61 8.93
CA GLU A 130 18.65 -1.37 10.20
C GLU A 130 19.96 -2.14 10.35
N SER A 131 20.41 -2.85 9.30
CA SER A 131 21.69 -3.58 9.34
C SER A 131 22.90 -2.68 9.53
N GLN A 132 22.84 -1.44 9.05
CA GLN A 132 23.96 -0.48 9.14
C GLN A 132 24.04 0.23 10.50
N HIS A 133 22.93 0.37 11.20
CA HIS A 133 22.82 1.26 12.36
C HIS A 133 22.48 0.53 13.67
N SER A 134 22.70 -0.78 13.76
CA SER A 134 22.42 -1.59 14.96
C SER A 134 23.35 -1.35 16.16
N LYS A 135 24.14 -0.27 16.16
CA LYS A 135 25.10 0.10 17.22
C LYS A 135 24.75 1.47 17.81
N ASP A 136 24.98 1.68 19.10
CA ASP A 136 24.49 2.87 19.84
C ASP A 136 24.80 4.23 19.18
N VAL A 137 26.03 4.46 18.70
CA VAL A 137 26.40 5.74 18.06
C VAL A 137 25.66 5.96 16.73
N THR A 138 25.32 4.90 16.01
CA THR A 138 24.70 4.97 14.68
C THR A 138 23.17 4.97 14.74
N VAL A 139 22.57 4.65 15.89
CA VAL A 139 21.11 4.65 16.10
C VAL A 139 20.51 6.05 15.91
N SER A 140 21.18 7.10 16.39
CA SER A 140 20.73 8.49 16.18
C SER A 140 20.60 8.82 14.68
N MET A 141 21.57 8.37 13.88
CA MET A 141 21.55 8.54 12.42
C MET A 141 20.48 7.68 11.74
N PHE A 142 20.02 6.60 12.38
CA PHE A 142 18.97 5.76 11.82
C PHE A 142 17.65 6.52 11.74
N SER A 143 17.20 7.14 12.84
CA SER A 143 15.88 7.80 12.87
C SER A 143 15.81 8.97 11.90
N GLU A 144 16.91 9.71 11.76
CA GLU A 144 17.05 10.75 10.73
C GLU A 144 16.95 10.19 9.31
N LYS A 145 17.71 9.12 9.01
CA LYS A 145 17.70 8.49 7.68
C LYS A 145 16.37 7.80 7.35
N LEU A 146 15.75 7.17 8.34
CA LEU A 146 14.42 6.57 8.22
C LEU A 146 13.41 7.64 7.82
N SER A 147 13.42 8.77 8.54
CA SER A 147 12.54 9.91 8.26
C SER A 147 12.78 10.45 6.84
N ALA A 148 14.04 10.68 6.48
CA ALA A 148 14.42 11.18 5.16
C ALA A 148 14.01 10.25 4.02
N GLU A 149 14.15 8.93 4.18
CA GLU A 149 13.80 7.98 3.12
C GLU A 149 12.27 7.82 2.99
N ILE A 150 11.54 7.80 4.11
CA ILE A 150 10.07 7.83 4.09
C ILE A 150 9.60 9.12 3.41
N GLU A 151 10.14 10.28 3.77
CA GLU A 151 9.76 11.54 3.12
C GLU A 151 10.13 11.59 1.64
N LYS A 152 11.32 11.14 1.25
CA LYS A 152 11.75 11.09 -0.15
C LYS A 152 10.82 10.23 -0.99
N ILE A 153 10.45 9.05 -0.48
CA ILE A 153 9.53 8.16 -1.18
C ILE A 153 8.16 8.84 -1.25
N TYR A 154 7.65 9.42 -0.16
CA TYR A 154 6.25 9.85 -0.12
C TYR A 154 5.97 11.31 -0.55
N ASN A 155 6.97 12.21 -0.56
CA ASN A 155 6.84 13.61 -1.02
C ASN A 155 7.15 13.79 -2.52
N HIS A 156 8.08 13.03 -3.10
CA HIS A 156 8.47 13.19 -4.52
C HIS A 156 7.37 12.76 -5.52
N SER A 157 6.26 12.21 -5.04
CA SER A 157 5.07 11.96 -5.85
C SER A 157 4.03 13.08 -5.83
N SER A 158 4.14 14.05 -4.92
CA SER A 158 3.21 15.18 -4.87
C SER A 158 3.49 16.23 -5.95
N GLU A 159 4.69 16.21 -6.56
CA GLU A 159 5.10 17.17 -7.61
C GLU A 159 4.87 16.66 -9.05
N LEU A 160 4.33 15.45 -9.22
CA LEU A 160 4.07 14.83 -10.54
C LEU A 160 2.57 14.69 -10.86
N ILE A 161 1.70 15.42 -10.15
CA ILE A 161 0.26 15.53 -10.45
C ILE A 161 -0.07 16.99 -10.79
#